data_AF-A0A953AC35-F1
#
_entry.id   AF-A0A953AC35-F1
#
_cell.length_a   1.000
_cell.length_b   1.000
_cell.length_c   1.000
_cell.angle_alpha   90.00
_cell.angle_beta   90.00
_cell.angle_gamma   90.00
#
_symmetry.space_group_name_H-M   'P 1'
#
loop_
_entity.id
_entity.type
_entity.pdbx_description
1 polymer ?
#
loop_
_entity_poly.entity_id
_entity_poly.type
_entity_poly.pdbx_seq_one_letter_code
_entity_poly.pdbx_strand_id
1 'polypeptide(L)'
;MSGGAQEHQRPQEPHPAQEIERLLAEIEHLPDPHARACAEELVRALVALYGAGLRRIVELLTAVESARASSPGVESRLLDLLISDELVAGLLLLHDLHPVPLEERVERALEEVRPVVRGHGAELMLLRVADGVVSLRLRGSCRGCPASMQYLRQRIEEAVYRVAPDLSGLEIEEGDEEAKMPARAGTPVPVVFIPRRRGGGSPAVVGTQKPGTSARGV
;
A
#
# COMPACT_ATOMS: atom_id res chain seq x y z
N MET A 1 39.01 -30.02 -25.59
CA MET A 1 38.34 -28.78 -26.05
C MET A 1 37.55 -28.23 -24.88
N SER A 2 38.07 -27.16 -24.30
CA SER A 2 37.53 -26.47 -23.13
C SER A 2 36.26 -25.70 -23.49
N GLY A 3 35.21 -25.89 -22.71
CA GLY A 3 34.02 -25.05 -22.72
C GLY A 3 33.74 -24.59 -21.30
N GLY A 4 34.47 -23.56 -20.85
CA GLY A 4 34.16 -22.87 -19.61
C GLY A 4 32.87 -22.10 -19.78
N ALA A 5 31.79 -22.60 -19.19
CA ALA A 5 30.58 -21.81 -18.99
C ALA A 5 30.91 -20.75 -17.93
N GLN A 6 31.08 -19.52 -18.38
CA GLN A 6 31.15 -18.34 -17.52
C GLN A 6 29.83 -18.21 -16.76
N GLU A 7 29.86 -18.64 -15.51
CA GLU A 7 28.83 -18.32 -14.52
C GLU A 7 28.70 -16.80 -14.45
N HIS A 8 27.55 -16.31 -14.94
CA HIS A 8 27.16 -14.91 -14.86
C HIS A 8 27.19 -14.47 -13.39
N GLN A 9 28.24 -13.74 -13.01
CA GLN A 9 28.29 -13.03 -11.74
C GLN A 9 27.17 -11.99 -11.72
N ARG A 10 26.08 -12.30 -11.01
CA ARG A 10 25.11 -11.30 -10.55
C ARG A 10 25.89 -10.22 -9.80
N PRO A 11 25.64 -8.92 -10.06
CA PRO A 11 26.21 -7.87 -9.23
C PRO A 11 25.86 -8.14 -7.76
N GLN A 12 26.87 -8.29 -6.91
CA GLN A 12 26.70 -8.44 -5.48
C GLN A 12 26.18 -7.10 -4.94
N GLU A 13 24.88 -7.03 -4.64
CA GLU A 13 24.35 -5.93 -3.84
C GLU A 13 25.15 -5.86 -2.53
N PRO A 14 25.58 -4.66 -2.09
CA PRO A 14 26.38 -4.52 -0.89
C PRO A 14 25.65 -5.16 0.29
N HIS A 15 26.39 -5.97 1.06
CA HIS A 15 25.81 -6.71 2.18
C HIS A 15 25.21 -5.71 3.19
N PRO A 16 23.98 -5.89 3.69
CA PRO A 16 23.31 -4.90 4.55
C PRO A 16 24.15 -4.44 5.75
N ALA A 17 24.93 -5.35 6.35
CA ALA A 17 25.85 -5.01 7.44
C ALA A 17 26.96 -4.03 7.03
N GLN A 18 27.52 -4.17 5.82
CA GLN A 18 28.57 -3.27 5.32
C GLN A 18 28.02 -1.87 5.05
N GLU A 19 26.78 -1.78 4.57
CA GLU A 19 26.12 -0.49 4.38
C GLU A 19 25.84 0.21 5.71
N ILE A 20 25.39 -0.53 6.73
CA ILE A 20 25.24 -0.01 8.09
C ILE A 20 26.58 0.50 8.63
N GLU A 21 27.66 -0.27 8.50
CA GLU A 21 29.00 0.14 8.92
C GLU A 21 29.46 1.43 8.22
N ARG A 22 29.24 1.54 6.91
CA ARG A 22 29.53 2.75 6.13
C ARG A 22 28.77 3.95 6.66
N LEU A 23 27.46 3.81 6.86
CA LEU A 23 26.59 4.90 7.35
C LEU A 23 26.94 5.31 8.79
N LEU A 24 27.28 4.36 9.66
CA LEU A 24 27.75 4.65 11.01
C LEU A 24 29.05 5.45 11.00
N ALA A 25 29.99 5.09 10.12
CA ALA A 25 31.22 5.87 9.93
C ALA A 25 30.93 7.28 9.43
N GLU A 26 29.98 7.46 8.50
CA GLU A 26 29.57 8.79 8.04
C GLU A 26 28.95 9.63 9.16
N ILE A 27 28.08 9.05 10.00
CA ILE A 27 27.48 9.71 11.16
C ILE A 27 28.56 10.20 12.14
N GLU A 28 29.59 9.40 12.40
CA GLU A 28 30.68 9.76 13.32
C GLU A 28 31.43 11.03 12.88
N HIS A 29 31.56 11.22 11.56
CA HIS A 29 32.28 12.34 10.93
C HIS A 29 31.39 13.55 10.64
N LEU A 30 30.11 13.54 11.07
CA LEU A 30 29.25 14.71 10.92
C LEU A 30 29.83 15.92 11.68
N PRO A 31 29.85 17.10 11.04
CA PRO A 31 30.43 18.29 11.65
C PRO A 31 29.60 18.84 12.83
N ASP A 32 28.29 18.55 12.87
CA ASP A 32 27.39 18.98 13.95
C ASP A 32 27.29 17.91 15.05
N PRO A 33 27.76 18.18 16.28
CA PRO A 33 27.68 17.25 17.40
C PRO A 33 26.25 16.88 17.79
N HIS A 34 25.29 17.80 17.63
CA HIS A 34 23.89 17.53 17.96
C HIS A 34 23.26 16.56 16.96
N ALA A 35 23.48 16.78 15.66
CA ALA A 35 23.04 15.86 14.62
C ALA A 35 23.61 14.45 14.82
N ARG A 36 24.91 14.34 15.15
CA ARG A 36 25.54 13.05 15.44
C ARG A 36 24.92 12.35 16.66
N ALA A 37 24.76 13.06 17.77
CA ALA A 37 24.15 12.51 18.99
C ALA A 37 22.71 12.03 18.75
N CYS A 38 21.91 12.81 18.01
CA CYS A 38 20.54 12.45 17.64
C CYS A 38 20.50 11.19 16.76
N ALA A 39 21.39 11.08 15.77
CA ALA A 39 21.48 9.90 14.92
C ALA A 39 21.90 8.64 15.71
N GLU A 40 22.89 8.75 16.60
CA GLU A 40 23.31 7.65 17.47
C GLU A 40 22.17 7.19 18.40
N GLU A 41 21.41 8.13 18.96
CA GLU A 41 20.27 7.84 19.82
C GLU A 41 19.15 7.13 19.05
N LEU A 42 18.86 7.57 17.82
CA LEU A 42 17.91 6.91 16.93
C LEU A 42 18.33 5.47 16.63
N VAL A 43 19.58 5.25 16.22
CA VAL A 43 20.09 3.90 15.93
C VAL A 43 19.99 3.00 17.16
N ARG A 44 20.38 3.51 18.34
CA ARG A 44 20.26 2.78 19.60
C ARG A 44 18.81 2.40 19.89
N ALA A 45 17.88 3.33 19.73
CA ALA A 45 16.45 3.08 19.94
C ALA A 45 15.91 2.04 18.96
N LEU A 46 16.28 2.10 17.68
CA LEU A 46 15.88 1.13 16.67
C LEU A 46 16.41 -0.27 16.99
N VAL A 47 17.70 -0.41 17.28
CA VAL A 47 18.30 -1.71 17.64
C VAL A 47 17.67 -2.27 18.92
N ALA A 48 17.36 -1.42 19.90
CA ALA A 48 16.65 -1.83 21.11
C ALA A 48 15.22 -2.33 20.81
N LEU A 49 14.48 -1.64 19.93
CA LEU A 49 13.15 -2.06 19.48
C LEU A 49 13.18 -3.44 18.82
N TYR A 50 14.07 -3.65 17.84
CA TYR A 50 14.23 -4.95 17.19
C TYR A 50 14.69 -6.03 18.16
N GLY A 51 15.62 -5.70 19.08
CA GLY A 51 16.07 -6.63 20.12
C GLY A 51 14.93 -7.07 21.05
N ALA A 52 14.02 -6.16 21.40
CA ALA A 52 12.83 -6.48 22.17
C ALA A 52 11.87 -7.39 21.39
N GLY A 53 11.64 -7.11 20.11
CA GLY A 53 10.80 -7.94 19.23
C GLY A 53 11.34 -9.35 19.05
N LEU A 54 12.65 -9.48 18.75
CA LEU A 54 13.32 -10.78 18.60
C LEU A 54 13.27 -11.59 19.90
N ARG A 55 13.51 -10.95 21.05
CA ARG A 55 13.36 -11.60 22.36
C ARG A 55 11.95 -12.16 22.53
N ARG A 56 10.93 -11.37 22.19
CA ARG A 56 9.54 -11.78 22.34
C ARG A 56 9.17 -12.97 21.44
N ILE A 57 9.66 -12.96 20.20
CA ILE A 57 9.52 -14.10 19.27
C ILE A 57 10.15 -15.36 19.87
N VAL A 58 11.39 -15.27 20.39
CA VAL A 58 12.08 -16.40 21.00
C VAL A 58 11.34 -16.93 22.24
N GLU A 59 10.80 -16.05 23.09
CA GLU A 59 9.96 -16.43 24.23
C GLU A 59 8.73 -17.23 23.78
N LEU A 60 8.02 -16.76 22.75
CA LEU A 60 6.84 -17.43 22.20
C LEU A 60 7.18 -18.79 21.59
N LEU A 61 8.27 -18.88 20.83
CA LEU A 61 8.76 -20.14 20.26
C LEU A 61 9.09 -21.15 21.36
N THR A 62 9.82 -20.72 22.38
CA THR A 62 10.21 -21.57 23.52
C THR A 62 8.99 -22.06 24.30
N ALA A 63 7.98 -21.19 24.49
CA ALA A 63 6.73 -21.55 25.14
C ALA A 63 5.94 -22.61 24.35
N VAL A 64 5.88 -22.47 23.02
CA VAL A 64 5.24 -23.45 22.14
C VAL A 64 5.97 -24.80 22.18
N GLU A 65 7.30 -24.80 22.11
CA GLU A 65 8.09 -26.02 22.19
C GLU A 65 7.88 -26.75 23.53
N SER A 66 7.88 -26.01 24.64
CA SER A 66 7.64 -26.55 25.98
C SER A 66 6.22 -27.14 26.12
N ALA A 67 5.22 -26.48 25.55
CA ALA A 67 3.83 -26.96 25.54
C ALA A 67 3.69 -28.24 24.70
N ARG A 68 4.33 -28.32 23.53
CA ARG A 68 4.35 -29.51 22.67
C ARG A 68 4.99 -30.71 23.35
N ALA A 69 6.07 -30.50 24.12
CA ALA A 69 6.71 -31.56 24.89
C ALA A 69 5.80 -32.13 25.99
N SER A 70 4.95 -31.27 26.60
CA SER A 70 4.06 -31.64 27.70
C SER A 70 2.72 -32.25 27.23
N SER A 71 2.30 -31.97 26.00
CA SER A 71 1.01 -32.43 25.45
C SER A 71 1.12 -32.69 23.94
N PRO A 72 1.69 -33.83 23.53
CA PRO A 72 1.77 -34.21 22.12
C PRO A 72 0.36 -34.44 21.57
N GLY A 73 -0.09 -33.55 20.66
CA GLY A 73 -1.40 -33.64 20.01
C GLY A 73 -2.17 -32.31 19.92
N VAL A 74 -1.75 -31.28 20.65
CA VAL A 74 -2.32 -29.92 20.49
C VAL A 74 -1.63 -29.21 19.33
N GLU A 75 -2.38 -28.84 18.30
CA GLU A 75 -1.89 -27.95 17.25
C GLU A 75 -1.68 -26.54 17.83
N SER A 76 -0.44 -26.21 18.20
CA SER A 76 -0.08 -24.84 18.54
C SER A 76 -0.10 -23.97 17.29
N ARG A 77 -1.01 -22.99 17.25
CA ARG A 77 -1.06 -21.97 16.20
C ARG A 77 -0.07 -20.85 16.53
N LEU A 78 1.21 -21.11 16.23
CA LEU A 78 2.30 -20.15 16.44
C LEU A 78 2.00 -18.79 15.80
N LEU A 79 1.43 -18.78 14.60
CA LEU A 79 1.04 -17.54 13.91
C LEU A 79 0.04 -16.72 14.73
N ASP A 80 -0.96 -17.36 15.34
CA ASP A 80 -1.95 -16.67 16.19
C ASP A 80 -1.30 -16.03 17.42
N LEU A 81 -0.27 -16.68 17.99
CA LEU A 81 0.48 -16.13 19.12
C LEU A 81 1.34 -14.93 18.70
N LEU A 82 1.98 -14.99 17.54
CA LEU A 82 2.80 -13.90 17.02
C LEU A 82 1.96 -12.66 16.69
N ILE A 83 0.80 -12.83 16.06
CA ILE A 83 -0.10 -11.71 15.72
C ILE A 83 -0.85 -11.16 16.95
N SER A 84 -0.97 -11.93 18.03
CA SER A 84 -1.59 -11.47 19.28
C SER A 84 -0.64 -10.66 20.15
N ASP A 85 0.67 -10.73 19.87
CA ASP A 85 1.67 -9.91 20.56
C ASP A 85 1.82 -8.56 19.87
N GLU A 86 1.55 -7.47 20.60
CA GLU A 86 1.49 -6.12 20.05
C GLU A 86 2.81 -5.67 19.39
N LEU A 87 3.94 -5.96 20.02
CA LEU A 87 5.26 -5.57 19.52
C LEU A 87 5.62 -6.38 18.26
N VAL A 88 5.41 -7.69 18.30
CA VAL A 88 5.72 -8.57 17.16
C VAL A 88 4.80 -8.26 15.99
N ALA A 89 3.50 -8.12 16.21
CA ALA A 89 2.54 -7.76 15.17
C ALA A 89 2.92 -6.42 14.51
N GLY A 90 3.30 -5.41 15.30
CA GLY A 90 3.76 -4.11 14.78
C GLY A 90 5.02 -4.23 13.91
N LEU A 91 6.01 -5.02 14.33
CA LEU A 91 7.21 -5.26 13.53
C LEU A 91 6.92 -6.03 12.24
N LEU A 92 6.03 -7.01 12.28
CA LEU A 92 5.61 -7.74 11.07
C LEU A 92 4.91 -6.81 10.08
N LEU A 93 4.07 -5.90 10.56
CA LEU A 93 3.39 -4.92 9.72
C LEU A 93 4.37 -3.91 9.10
N LEU A 94 5.33 -3.40 9.89
CA LEU A 94 6.37 -2.48 9.39
C LEU A 94 7.19 -3.05 8.22
N HIS A 95 7.27 -4.38 8.12
CA HIS A 95 8.05 -5.08 7.11
C HIS A 95 7.21 -5.80 6.05
N ASP A 96 5.89 -5.57 6.00
CA ASP A 96 4.98 -6.27 5.09
C ASP A 96 5.03 -7.81 5.25
N LEU A 97 5.32 -8.29 6.46
CA LEU A 97 5.43 -9.70 6.85
C LEU A 97 4.22 -10.21 7.64
N HIS A 98 3.15 -9.43 7.72
CA HIS A 98 1.96 -9.84 8.45
C HIS A 98 1.30 -11.06 7.76
N PRO A 99 1.05 -12.18 8.48
CA PRO A 99 0.61 -13.43 7.87
C PRO A 99 -0.82 -13.37 7.33
N VAL A 100 -1.63 -12.43 7.83
CA VAL A 100 -2.98 -12.15 7.33
C VAL A 100 -2.90 -10.98 6.34
N PRO A 101 -3.35 -11.14 5.09
CA PRO A 101 -3.32 -10.09 4.09
C PRO A 101 -4.18 -8.89 4.51
N LEU A 102 -3.87 -7.72 3.94
CA LEU A 102 -4.57 -6.47 4.26
C LEU A 102 -6.08 -6.59 4.02
N GLU A 103 -6.48 -7.20 2.91
CA GLU A 103 -7.89 -7.40 2.54
C GLU A 103 -8.66 -8.14 3.63
N GLU A 104 -8.10 -9.24 4.14
CA GLU A 104 -8.76 -10.06 5.15
C GLU A 104 -8.79 -9.35 6.52
N ARG A 105 -7.74 -8.60 6.86
CA ARG A 105 -7.71 -7.76 8.05
C ARG A 105 -8.78 -6.67 8.02
N VAL A 106 -8.92 -6.01 6.87
CA VAL A 106 -9.94 -4.98 6.64
C VAL A 106 -11.33 -5.60 6.71
N GLU A 107 -11.60 -6.72 6.03
CA GLU A 107 -12.91 -7.36 6.06
C GLU A 107 -13.31 -7.75 7.49
N ARG A 108 -12.37 -8.28 8.29
CA ARG A 108 -12.62 -8.55 9.72
C ARG A 108 -12.99 -7.30 10.50
N ALA A 109 -12.32 -6.18 10.26
CA ALA A 109 -12.67 -4.90 10.89
C ALA A 109 -14.06 -4.40 10.46
N LEU A 110 -14.42 -4.56 9.18
CA LEU A 110 -15.74 -4.18 8.68
C LEU A 110 -16.84 -5.04 9.30
N GLU A 111 -16.64 -6.35 9.45
CA GLU A 111 -17.60 -7.25 10.10
C GLU A 111 -17.92 -6.82 11.54
N GLU A 112 -16.93 -6.32 12.29
CA GLU A 112 -17.16 -5.79 13.65
C GLU A 112 -18.01 -4.51 13.66
N VAL A 113 -17.94 -3.70 12.60
CA VAL A 113 -18.64 -2.41 12.48
C VAL A 113 -20.02 -2.56 11.81
N ARG A 114 -20.24 -3.60 11.00
CA ARG A 114 -21.52 -3.87 10.31
C ARG A 114 -22.75 -3.84 11.25
N PRO A 115 -22.73 -4.35 12.50
CA PRO A 115 -23.87 -4.25 13.41
C PRO A 115 -24.22 -2.80 13.78
N VAL A 116 -23.21 -1.96 14.02
CA VAL A 116 -23.39 -0.53 14.33
C VAL A 116 -23.96 0.20 13.11
N VAL A 117 -23.41 -0.08 11.92
CA VAL A 117 -23.86 0.50 10.66
C VAL A 117 -25.31 0.12 10.34
N ARG A 118 -25.65 -1.17 10.46
CA ARG A 118 -27.03 -1.65 10.27
C ARG A 118 -28.01 -1.06 11.29
N GLY A 119 -27.57 -0.84 12.54
CA GLY A 119 -28.36 -0.15 13.56
C GLY A 119 -28.74 1.29 13.18
N HIS A 120 -27.95 1.94 12.31
CA HIS A 120 -28.23 3.28 11.78
C HIS A 120 -28.97 3.26 10.42
N GLY A 121 -29.43 2.09 9.97
CA GLY A 121 -30.13 1.94 8.68
C GLY A 121 -29.22 2.07 7.46
N ALA A 122 -27.91 1.91 7.65
CA ALA A 122 -26.91 1.94 6.60
C ALA A 122 -26.34 0.54 6.32
N GLU A 123 -25.66 0.40 5.19
CA GLU A 123 -25.00 -0.79 4.70
C GLU A 123 -23.57 -0.42 4.27
N LEU A 124 -22.59 -1.20 4.71
CA LEU A 124 -21.18 -1.01 4.41
C LEU A 124 -20.71 -2.09 3.45
N MET A 125 -20.05 -1.69 2.36
CA MET A 125 -19.49 -2.58 1.36
C MET A 125 -18.02 -2.24 1.11
N LEU A 126 -17.17 -3.27 1.06
CA LEU A 126 -15.81 -3.17 0.57
C LEU A 126 -15.83 -3.15 -0.97
N LEU A 127 -15.30 -2.09 -1.59
CA LEU A 127 -15.24 -1.97 -3.05
C LEU A 127 -13.91 -2.52 -3.59
N ARG A 128 -12.81 -2.06 -3.01
CA ARG A 128 -11.46 -2.34 -3.50
C ARG A 128 -10.43 -2.17 -2.40
N VAL A 129 -9.40 -2.99 -2.45
CA VAL A 129 -8.12 -2.77 -1.76
C VAL A 129 -7.04 -2.77 -2.84
N ALA A 130 -6.28 -1.70 -2.95
CA ALA A 130 -5.17 -1.61 -3.90
C ALA A 130 -4.14 -0.59 -3.43
N ASP A 131 -2.85 -0.94 -3.56
CA ASP A 131 -1.73 -0.04 -3.23
C ASP A 131 -1.82 0.54 -1.81
N GLY A 132 -2.31 -0.24 -0.84
CA GLY A 132 -2.52 0.19 0.54
C GLY A 132 -3.68 1.17 0.74
N VAL A 133 -4.51 1.39 -0.29
CA VAL A 133 -5.74 2.20 -0.21
C VAL A 133 -6.96 1.30 -0.19
N VAL A 134 -7.83 1.50 0.81
CA VAL A 134 -9.10 0.80 0.95
C VAL A 134 -10.23 1.74 0.52
N SER A 135 -11.02 1.31 -0.44
CA SER A 135 -12.22 2.00 -0.89
C SER A 135 -13.47 1.29 -0.36
N LEU A 136 -14.28 2.00 0.42
CA LEU A 136 -15.53 1.53 0.99
C LEU A 136 -16.71 2.30 0.41
N ARG A 137 -17.88 1.66 0.36
CA ARG A 137 -19.16 2.33 0.07
C ARG A 137 -20.10 2.20 1.25
N LEU A 138 -20.63 3.32 1.69
CA LEU A 138 -21.69 3.38 2.69
C LEU A 138 -23.01 3.73 1.99
N ARG A 139 -23.94 2.77 1.97
CA ARG A 139 -25.31 2.88 1.42
C ARG A 139 -26.33 2.99 2.54
N GLY A 140 -27.54 3.46 2.23
CA GLY A 140 -28.67 3.32 3.14
C GLY A 140 -29.02 4.58 3.95
N SER A 141 -30.29 4.62 4.32
CA SER A 141 -31.02 5.84 4.66
C SER A 141 -30.86 6.25 6.12
N CYS A 142 -29.79 6.96 6.44
CA CYS A 142 -29.92 8.03 7.43
C CYS A 142 -30.29 9.30 6.67
N ARG A 143 -31.58 9.63 6.64
CA ARG A 143 -32.13 10.84 6.00
C ARG A 143 -31.42 12.10 6.52
N GLY A 144 -30.32 12.50 5.88
CA GLY A 144 -29.77 13.85 5.92
C GLY A 144 -29.31 14.39 7.27
N CYS A 145 -28.87 13.58 8.24
CA CYS A 145 -28.24 14.09 9.46
C CYS A 145 -26.70 14.02 9.34
N PRO A 146 -26.01 15.15 9.12
CA PRO A 146 -24.55 15.18 8.93
C PRO A 146 -23.80 14.60 10.13
N ALA A 147 -24.33 14.78 11.34
CA ALA A 147 -23.72 14.28 12.57
C ALA A 147 -23.69 12.75 12.64
N SER A 148 -24.74 12.07 12.15
CA SER A 148 -24.77 10.59 12.14
C SER A 148 -23.81 10.00 11.11
N MET A 149 -23.66 10.68 9.97
CA MET A 149 -22.70 10.27 8.93
C MET A 149 -21.26 10.43 9.41
N GLN A 150 -20.95 11.58 10.03
CA GLN A 150 -19.64 11.83 10.61
C GLN A 150 -19.29 10.81 11.71
N TYR A 151 -20.26 10.47 12.58
CA TYR A 151 -20.08 9.44 13.59
C TYR A 151 -19.76 8.08 12.96
N LEU A 152 -20.56 7.61 12.00
CA LEU A 152 -20.31 6.33 11.33
C LEU A 152 -18.95 6.30 10.64
N ARG A 153 -18.58 7.39 9.97
CA ARG A 153 -17.27 7.53 9.33
C ARG A 153 -16.14 7.37 10.32
N GLN A 154 -16.18 8.09 11.45
CA GLN A 154 -15.18 7.97 12.51
C GLN A 154 -15.10 6.55 13.06
N ARG A 155 -16.24 5.89 13.29
CA ARG A 155 -16.28 4.51 13.78
C ARG A 155 -15.67 3.51 12.80
N ILE A 156 -15.88 3.71 11.50
CA ILE A 156 -15.26 2.89 10.44
C ILE A 156 -13.76 3.15 10.39
N GLU A 157 -13.33 4.41 10.37
CA GLU A 157 -11.92 4.82 10.37
C GLU A 157 -11.18 4.22 11.58
N GLU A 158 -11.71 4.40 12.79
CA GLU A 158 -11.16 3.84 14.03
C GLU A 158 -11.01 2.31 13.96
N ALA A 159 -12.03 1.62 13.46
CA ALA A 159 -12.02 0.17 13.39
C ALA A 159 -11.00 -0.36 12.38
N VAL A 160 -10.92 0.27 11.21
CA VAL A 160 -9.99 -0.13 10.15
C VAL A 160 -8.55 0.16 10.58
N TYR A 161 -8.24 1.37 11.04
CA TYR A 161 -6.87 1.74 11.44
C TYR A 161 -6.36 0.96 12.65
N ARG A 162 -7.24 0.45 13.51
CA ARG A 162 -6.86 -0.44 14.62
C ARG A 162 -6.32 -1.79 14.13
N VAL A 163 -6.85 -2.33 13.03
CA VAL A 163 -6.49 -3.67 12.52
C VAL A 163 -5.50 -3.58 11.34
N ALA A 164 -5.51 -2.45 10.62
CA ALA A 164 -4.64 -2.13 9.51
C ALA A 164 -3.98 -0.76 9.71
N PRO A 165 -3.02 -0.64 10.65
CA PRO A 165 -2.27 0.60 10.85
C PRO A 165 -1.30 0.91 9.71
N ASP A 166 -0.94 -0.09 8.90
CA ASP A 166 -0.13 -0.03 7.68
C ASP A 166 -0.90 0.50 6.46
N LEU A 167 -2.17 0.89 6.63
CA LEU A 167 -2.99 1.43 5.56
C LEU A 167 -2.47 2.80 5.08
N SER A 168 -2.24 2.92 3.78
CA SER A 168 -1.81 4.18 3.15
C SER A 168 -2.95 5.20 3.01
N GLY A 169 -4.19 4.74 2.86
CA GLY A 169 -5.36 5.62 2.78
C GLY A 169 -6.70 4.90 2.90
N LEU A 170 -7.72 5.63 3.37
CA LEU A 170 -9.09 5.15 3.49
C LEU A 170 -10.06 6.10 2.79
N GLU A 171 -10.71 5.61 1.74
CA GLU A 171 -11.70 6.33 0.96
C GLU A 171 -13.09 5.75 1.25
N ILE A 172 -14.03 6.60 1.67
CA ILE A 172 -15.40 6.19 1.95
C ILE A 172 -16.32 6.98 1.03
N GLU A 173 -16.90 6.29 0.05
CA GLU A 173 -17.92 6.81 -0.85
C GLU A 173 -19.30 6.73 -0.19
N GLU A 174 -20.00 7.85 -0.16
CA GLU A 174 -21.38 7.93 0.30
C GLU A 174 -22.32 7.90 -0.90
N GLY A 175 -23.31 7.00 -0.92
CA GLY A 175 -24.38 7.06 -1.92
C GLY A 175 -25.03 5.73 -2.27
N ASP A 176 -26.33 5.79 -2.58
CA ASP A 176 -27.16 4.66 -3.01
C ASP A 176 -26.97 4.30 -4.50
N GLU A 177 -26.29 5.14 -5.27
CA GLU A 177 -26.08 4.90 -6.71
C GLU A 177 -25.00 3.84 -6.93
N GLU A 178 -25.26 2.88 -7.81
CA GLU A 178 -24.17 2.23 -8.53
C GLU A 178 -23.45 3.34 -9.28
N ALA A 179 -22.18 3.58 -8.96
CA ALA A 179 -21.33 4.40 -9.80
C ALA A 179 -21.32 3.79 -11.21
N LYS A 180 -22.20 4.31 -12.07
CA LYS A 180 -22.14 4.18 -13.51
C LYS A 180 -20.71 4.52 -13.89
N MET A 181 -19.94 3.54 -14.35
CA MET A 181 -18.67 3.81 -15.00
C MET A 181 -18.94 4.89 -16.06
N PRO A 182 -18.30 6.07 -15.99
CA PRO A 182 -18.41 6.99 -17.11
C PRO A 182 -17.73 6.31 -18.29
N ALA A 183 -18.53 6.01 -19.31
CA ALA A 183 -18.04 5.66 -20.62
C ALA A 183 -16.95 6.69 -21.00
N ARG A 184 -15.74 6.19 -21.24
CA ARG A 184 -14.60 7.02 -21.65
C ARG A 184 -14.97 7.75 -22.95
N ALA A 185 -15.33 9.01 -22.84
CA ALA A 185 -15.26 9.97 -23.94
C ALA A 185 -13.89 10.65 -23.84
N GLY A 186 -13.06 10.44 -24.87
CA GLY A 186 -11.64 10.73 -24.83
C GLY A 186 -11.28 12.21 -24.81
N THR A 187 -10.07 12.46 -24.32
CA THR A 187 -9.17 13.44 -24.94
C THR A 187 -7.84 12.72 -25.12
N PRO A 188 -7.35 12.48 -26.34
CA PRO A 188 -6.06 11.84 -26.54
C PRO A 188 -4.95 12.79 -26.08
N VAL A 189 -4.15 12.33 -25.12
CA VAL A 189 -2.90 13.01 -24.76
C VAL A 189 -1.95 12.89 -25.97
N PRO A 190 -1.42 13.99 -26.52
CA PRO A 190 -0.53 13.91 -27.66
C PRO A 190 0.78 13.24 -27.24
N VAL A 191 1.05 12.07 -27.81
CA VAL A 191 2.37 11.45 -27.78
C VAL A 191 3.32 12.41 -28.48
N VAL A 192 4.29 12.98 -27.75
CA VAL A 192 5.33 13.82 -28.34
C VAL A 192 6.20 12.94 -29.24
N PHE A 193 5.94 13.05 -30.54
CA PHE A 193 6.67 12.33 -31.57
C PHE A 193 8.03 13.00 -31.77
N ILE A 194 9.11 12.35 -31.33
CA ILE A 194 10.50 12.77 -31.59
C ILE A 194 10.82 12.42 -33.05
N PRO A 195 11.05 13.40 -33.95
CA PRO A 195 11.31 13.09 -35.35
C PRO A 195 12.74 12.56 -35.53
N ARG A 196 12.86 11.34 -36.07
CA ARG A 196 14.13 10.85 -36.63
C ARG A 196 14.36 11.52 -37.99
N ARG A 197 15.42 12.31 -38.06
CA ARG A 197 15.93 13.00 -39.25
C ARG A 197 16.52 12.00 -40.26
N ARG A 198 15.94 11.93 -41.47
CA ARG A 198 16.54 11.57 -42.78
C ARG A 198 15.36 11.27 -43.73
N GLY A 199 15.22 11.82 -44.93
CA GLY A 199 16.04 12.69 -45.74
C GLY A 199 15.53 12.52 -47.19
N GLY A 200 15.33 13.63 -47.89
CA GLY A 200 15.33 13.71 -49.36
C GLY A 200 14.06 13.27 -50.11
N GLY A 201 13.48 14.19 -50.88
CA GLY A 201 12.56 13.87 -51.98
C GLY A 201 11.46 14.89 -52.20
N SER A 202 11.69 15.84 -53.10
CA SER A 202 10.78 16.93 -53.52
C SER A 202 9.74 16.42 -54.56
N PRO A 203 8.82 17.26 -55.11
CA PRO A 203 7.38 17.02 -55.05
C PRO A 203 6.75 16.78 -56.44
N ALA A 204 5.46 16.43 -56.47
CA ALA A 204 4.68 16.52 -57.70
C ALA A 204 3.28 17.11 -57.42
N VAL A 205 3.02 18.18 -58.18
CA VAL A 205 1.83 19.04 -58.22
C VAL A 205 0.83 18.49 -59.24
N VAL A 206 -0.47 18.44 -58.89
CA VAL A 206 -1.65 18.55 -59.79
C VAL A 206 -2.83 18.86 -58.84
N GLY A 207 -3.73 19.84 -59.01
CA GLY A 207 -4.12 20.66 -60.14
C GLY A 207 -5.66 20.72 -60.16
N THR A 208 -6.23 21.93 -59.97
CA THR A 208 -7.51 22.48 -60.52
C THR A 208 -8.80 21.62 -60.44
N GLN A 209 -9.99 22.10 -60.05
CA GLN A 209 -10.72 23.25 -60.59
C GLN A 209 -12.05 23.47 -59.82
N LYS A 210 -12.39 24.75 -59.58
CA LYS A 210 -13.77 25.30 -59.41
C LYS A 210 -14.43 25.39 -60.82
N PRO A 211 -15.70 25.83 -61.06
CA PRO A 211 -16.56 26.71 -60.25
C PRO A 211 -18.07 26.37 -60.28
N GLY A 212 -18.89 27.17 -59.57
CA GLY A 212 -20.35 27.14 -59.70
C GLY A 212 -21.00 28.28 -58.91
N THR A 213 -21.32 29.36 -59.61
CA THR A 213 -21.85 30.65 -59.15
C THR A 213 -23.37 30.70 -59.38
N SER A 214 -24.17 31.32 -58.49
CA SER A 214 -25.38 32.14 -58.81
C SER A 214 -26.06 32.59 -57.50
N ALA A 215 -26.04 33.88 -57.13
CA ALA A 215 -27.10 34.91 -57.31
C ALA A 215 -28.24 34.80 -56.26
N ARG A 216 -28.47 35.75 -55.33
CA ARG A 216 -28.79 37.20 -55.37
C ARG A 216 -30.32 37.47 -55.34
N GLY A 217 -30.74 38.21 -54.31
CA GLY A 217 -31.84 39.20 -54.31
C GLY A 217 -33.17 38.68 -53.73
N VAL A 218 -33.94 39.44 -52.96
CA VAL A 218 -34.11 40.90 -52.83
C VAL A 218 -34.46 41.25 -51.39
#